data_AF-A0AAC9YUG5-F1
#
_entry.id   AF-A0AAC9YUG5-F1
#
_cell.length_a   1.000
_cell.length_b   1.000
_cell.length_c   1.000
_cell.angle_alpha   90.00
_cell.angle_beta   90.00
_cell.angle_gamma   90.00
#
_symmetry.space_group_name_H-M   'P 1'
#
loop_
_entity.id
_entity.type
_entity.pdbx_description
1 polymer ?
#
loop_
_entity_poly.entity_id
_entity_poly.type
_entity_poly.pdbx_seq_one_letter_code
_entity_poly.pdbx_strand_id
1 'polypeptide(L)'
;MAKKESKKLIYTSGGSINLDQEKVLYKGKRLTEARAAKLGEETAKKFRGRPSLSNKKEESPIVQFRVTKAKKIAIKKRAKAEKISESELLRRAVDLVLATK
;
A
#
# COMPACT_ATOMS: atom_id res chain seq x y z
N MET A 1 -3.61 -19.23 28.33
CA MET A 1 -2.89 -19.75 27.13
C MET A 1 -1.84 -18.73 26.72
N ALA A 2 -0.61 -19.19 26.50
CA ALA A 2 0.60 -18.36 26.43
C ALA A 2 0.57 -17.32 25.29
N LYS A 3 0.98 -16.09 25.64
CA LYS A 3 1.11 -14.94 24.73
C LYS A 3 2.32 -15.19 23.82
N LYS A 4 2.09 -15.42 22.53
CA LYS A 4 3.15 -15.68 21.55
C LYS A 4 3.89 -14.37 21.27
N GLU A 5 5.05 -14.19 21.88
CA GLU A 5 5.92 -13.04 21.60
C GLU A 5 6.35 -13.07 20.13
N SER A 6 5.88 -12.10 19.35
CA SER A 6 6.27 -11.95 17.95
C SER A 6 7.67 -11.35 17.89
N LYS A 7 8.68 -12.21 17.75
CA LYS A 7 10.08 -11.82 17.50
C LYS A 7 10.13 -10.86 16.30
N LYS A 8 10.73 -9.68 16.48
CA LYS A 8 10.84 -8.65 15.44
C LYS A 8 11.72 -9.19 14.30
N LEU A 9 11.09 -9.62 13.20
CA LEU A 9 11.78 -10.08 12.00
C LEU A 9 12.40 -8.88 11.29
N ILE A 10 13.72 -8.84 11.20
CA ILE A 10 14.45 -7.86 10.39
C ILE A 10 14.50 -8.43 8.97
N TYR A 11 13.86 -7.75 8.03
CA TYR A 11 13.89 -8.13 6.63
C TYR A 11 14.97 -7.31 5.92
N THR A 12 15.92 -8.00 5.30
CA THR A 12 16.95 -7.40 4.44
C THR A 12 16.65 -7.78 2.99
N SER A 13 16.84 -6.83 2.07
CA SER A 13 16.74 -7.12 0.63
C SER A 13 17.87 -8.08 0.23
N GLY A 14 17.52 -9.25 -0.29
CA GLY A 14 18.47 -10.25 -0.77
C GLY A 14 18.98 -10.01 -2.20
N GLY A 15 18.53 -8.94 -2.87
CA GLY A 15 18.82 -8.70 -4.28
C GLY A 15 18.10 -9.69 -5.22
N SER A 16 18.62 -9.83 -6.44
CA SER A 16 18.12 -10.81 -7.42
C SER A 16 18.75 -12.18 -7.15
N ILE A 17 17.92 -13.17 -6.86
CA ILE A 17 18.33 -14.53 -6.52
C ILE A 17 17.83 -15.49 -7.60
N ASN A 18 18.65 -16.46 -7.99
CA ASN A 18 18.24 -17.55 -8.88
C ASN A 18 17.58 -18.68 -8.07
N LEU A 19 16.28 -18.87 -8.26
CA LEU A 19 15.45 -19.80 -7.47
C LEU A 19 15.69 -21.28 -7.80
N ASP A 20 16.29 -21.59 -8.94
CA ASP A 20 16.64 -22.96 -9.30
C ASP A 20 17.94 -23.40 -8.62
N GLN A 21 18.86 -22.47 -8.39
CA GLN A 21 20.13 -22.72 -7.70
C GLN A 21 19.98 -22.64 -6.18
N GLU A 22 19.27 -21.64 -5.68
CA GLU A 22 19.10 -21.42 -4.24
C GLU A 22 17.90 -22.18 -3.66
N LYS A 23 18.04 -22.64 -2.42
CA LYS A 23 16.96 -23.35 -1.71
C LYS A 23 16.06 -22.36 -0.98
N VAL A 24 15.13 -21.74 -1.71
CA VAL A 24 14.08 -20.90 -1.14
C VAL A 24 12.81 -21.71 -0.89
N LEU A 25 12.18 -21.56 0.29
CA LEU A 25 10.93 -22.24 0.64
C LEU A 25 9.76 -21.27 0.63
N TYR A 26 8.70 -21.62 -0.12
CA TYR A 26 7.42 -20.92 -0.09
C TYR A 26 6.30 -21.89 0.32
N LYS A 27 5.62 -21.56 1.43
CA LYS A 27 4.59 -22.41 2.08
C LYS A 27 5.08 -23.85 2.30
N GLY A 28 6.30 -23.99 2.83
CA GLY A 28 6.91 -25.29 3.16
C GLY A 28 7.38 -26.12 1.97
N LYS A 29 7.34 -25.59 0.74
CA LYS A 29 7.79 -26.29 -0.48
C LYS A 29 8.83 -25.47 -1.23
N ARG A 30 9.80 -26.11 -1.89
CA ARG A 30 10.84 -25.44 -2.70
C ARG A 30 10.21 -24.54 -3.76
N LEU A 31 10.63 -23.28 -3.78
CA LEU A 31 10.27 -22.30 -4.79
C LEU A 31 11.34 -22.35 -5.87
N THR A 32 10.98 -22.83 -7.05
CA THR A 32 11.80 -22.83 -8.28
C THR A 32 11.31 -21.73 -9.20
N GLU A 33 12.09 -21.38 -10.23
CA GLU A 33 11.70 -20.35 -11.21
C GLU A 33 10.37 -20.70 -11.89
N ALA A 34 10.23 -21.96 -12.32
CA ALA A 34 9.00 -22.46 -12.94
C ALA A 34 7.78 -22.36 -12.00
N ARG A 35 7.96 -22.57 -10.70
CA ARG A 35 6.87 -22.48 -9.73
C ARG A 35 6.55 -21.02 -9.37
N ALA A 36 7.57 -20.17 -9.30
CA ALA A 36 7.40 -18.73 -9.13
C ALA A 36 6.61 -18.12 -10.30
N ALA A 37 6.94 -18.50 -11.54
CA ALA A 37 6.21 -18.09 -12.73
C ALA A 37 4.73 -18.50 -12.67
N LYS A 38 4.43 -19.77 -12.35
CA LYS A 38 3.06 -20.27 -12.18
C LYS A 38 2.27 -19.49 -11.11
N LEU A 39 2.89 -19.22 -9.96
CA LEU A 39 2.26 -18.42 -8.89
C LEU A 39 2.00 -16.98 -9.35
N GLY A 40 2.92 -16.41 -10.13
CA GLY A 40 2.75 -15.11 -10.77
C GLY A 40 1.53 -15.07 -11.69
N GLU A 41 1.40 -16.06 -12.57
CA GLU A 41 0.24 -16.20 -13.46
C GLU A 41 -1.07 -16.40 -12.70
N GLU A 42 -1.10 -17.28 -11.70
CA GLU A 42 -2.27 -17.51 -10.85
C GLU A 42 -2.69 -16.23 -10.12
N THR A 43 -1.73 -15.49 -9.60
CA THR A 43 -1.98 -14.22 -8.91
C THR A 43 -2.49 -13.17 -9.88
N ALA A 44 -1.90 -13.06 -11.07
CA ALA A 44 -2.33 -12.14 -12.10
C ALA A 44 -3.75 -12.45 -12.63
N LYS A 45 -4.10 -13.75 -12.73
CA LYS A 45 -5.47 -14.19 -13.05
C LYS A 45 -6.47 -13.81 -11.95
N LYS A 46 -6.07 -13.95 -10.69
CA LYS A 46 -6.91 -13.66 -9.52
C LYS A 46 -7.10 -12.16 -9.27
N PHE A 47 -6.07 -11.36 -9.51
CA PHE A 47 -6.06 -9.93 -9.28
C PHE A 47 -5.65 -9.20 -10.55
N ARG A 48 -6.66 -8.76 -11.32
CA ARG A 48 -6.43 -7.83 -12.44
C ARG A 48 -6.25 -6.41 -11.88
N GLY A 49 -5.02 -5.88 -11.94
CA GLY A 49 -4.70 -4.50 -11.57
C GLY A 49 -4.37 -4.29 -10.09
N ARG A 50 -4.30 -3.02 -9.66
CA ARG A 50 -3.99 -2.63 -8.28
C ARG A 50 -5.21 -2.91 -7.39
N PRO A 51 -5.14 -3.81 -6.40
CA PRO A 51 -6.27 -4.09 -5.51
C PRO A 51 -6.72 -2.81 -4.78
N SER A 52 -8.04 -2.64 -4.61
CA SER A 52 -8.57 -1.49 -3.87
C SER A 52 -8.18 -1.58 -2.39
N LEU A 53 -7.93 -0.43 -1.77
CA LEU A 53 -7.65 -0.35 -0.34
C LEU A 53 -8.85 -0.80 0.53
N SER A 54 -10.05 -0.93 -0.06
CA SER A 54 -11.31 -1.34 0.57
C SER A 54 -11.58 -2.85 0.52
N ASN A 55 -10.67 -3.68 -0.04
CA ASN A 55 -10.77 -5.16 -0.07
C ASN A 55 -12.04 -5.79 -0.70
N LYS A 56 -12.96 -5.01 -1.29
CA LYS A 56 -14.24 -5.52 -1.81
C LYS A 56 -14.69 -4.99 -3.17
N LYS A 57 -13.79 -4.54 -4.05
CA LYS A 57 -14.19 -3.87 -5.33
C LYS A 57 -15.14 -2.67 -5.12
N GLU A 58 -15.31 -2.21 -3.89
CA GLU A 58 -16.12 -1.03 -3.57
C GLU A 58 -15.32 0.21 -3.97
N GLU A 59 -16.00 1.14 -4.64
CA GLU A 59 -15.42 2.46 -4.93
C GLU A 59 -14.92 3.08 -3.63
N SER A 60 -13.77 3.76 -3.73
CA SER A 60 -13.21 4.41 -2.54
C SER A 60 -14.19 5.49 -2.08
N PRO A 61 -14.51 5.59 -0.78
CA PRO A 61 -15.42 6.62 -0.29
C PRO A 61 -14.86 8.00 -0.62
N ILE A 62 -15.71 8.88 -1.16
CA ILE A 62 -15.33 10.22 -1.60
C ILE A 62 -15.93 11.24 -0.64
N VAL A 63 -15.09 12.16 -0.15
CA VAL A 63 -15.52 13.34 0.60
C VAL A 63 -15.30 14.57 -0.27
N GLN A 64 -16.37 15.33 -0.53
CA GLN A 64 -16.31 16.58 -1.31
C GLN A 64 -16.58 17.79 -0.42
N PHE A 65 -15.76 18.84 -0.56
CA PHE A 65 -15.91 20.08 0.19
C PHE A 65 -16.28 21.25 -0.73
N ARG A 66 -17.27 22.04 -0.33
CA ARG A 66 -17.53 23.35 -0.93
C ARG A 66 -16.72 24.40 -0.19
N VAL A 67 -15.85 25.11 -0.91
CA VAL A 67 -14.99 26.16 -0.35
C VAL A 67 -15.06 27.42 -1.21
N THR A 68 -14.77 28.57 -0.61
CA THR A 68 -14.65 29.83 -1.36
C THR A 68 -13.47 29.78 -2.33
N LYS A 69 -13.50 30.61 -3.39
CA LYS A 69 -12.39 30.71 -4.36
C LYS A 69 -11.05 31.03 -3.67
N ALA A 70 -11.07 31.94 -2.69
CA ALA A 70 -9.89 32.32 -1.92
C ALA A 70 -9.27 31.11 -1.18
N LYS A 71 -10.10 30.29 -0.53
CA LYS A 71 -9.62 29.07 0.15
C LYS A 71 -9.03 28.06 -0.84
N LYS A 72 -9.67 27.86 -2.01
CA LYS A 72 -9.15 26.96 -3.04
C LYS A 72 -7.75 27.38 -3.52
N ILE A 73 -7.55 28.69 -3.73
CA ILE A 73 -6.23 29.25 -4.11
C ILE A 73 -5.21 29.02 -2.98
N ALA A 74 -5.59 29.24 -1.73
CA ALA A 74 -4.71 29.03 -0.58
C ALA A 74 -4.28 27.57 -0.44
N ILE A 75 -5.21 26.61 -0.59
CA ILE A 75 -4.93 25.16 -0.58
C ILE A 75 -3.92 24.81 -1.67
N LYS A 76 -4.14 25.26 -2.91
CA LYS A 76 -3.24 25.00 -4.03
C LYS A 76 -1.84 25.58 -3.80
N LYS A 77 -1.76 26.81 -3.27
CA LYS A 77 -0.47 27.45 -2.95
C LYS A 77 0.29 26.67 -1.87
N ARG A 78 -0.42 26.24 -0.82
CA ARG A 78 0.17 25.46 0.28
C ARG A 78 0.66 24.09 -0.18
N ALA A 79 -0.16 23.36 -0.95
CA ALA A 79 0.21 22.07 -1.51
C ALA A 79 1.47 22.17 -2.39
N LYS A 80 1.55 23.21 -3.24
CA LYS A 80 2.73 23.49 -4.07
C LYS A 80 3.98 23.81 -3.23
N ALA A 81 3.83 24.61 -2.17
CA ALA A 81 4.94 24.94 -1.27
C ALA A 81 5.50 23.70 -0.55
N GLU A 82 4.63 22.76 -0.19
CA GLU A 82 4.99 21.49 0.45
C GLU A 82 5.38 20.37 -0.55
N LYS A 83 5.32 20.64 -1.86
CA LYS A 83 5.59 19.67 -2.94
C LYS A 83 4.72 18.40 -2.86
N ILE A 84 3.47 18.54 -2.41
CA ILE A 84 2.48 17.46 -2.33
C ILE A 84 1.23 17.79 -3.14
N SER A 85 0.37 16.79 -3.36
CA SER A 85 -0.93 16.99 -4.03
C SER A 85 -1.96 17.66 -3.10
N GLU A 86 -2.93 18.37 -3.69
CA GLU A 86 -4.05 18.96 -2.93
C GLU A 86 -4.82 17.89 -2.13
N SER A 87 -5.06 16.73 -2.74
CA SER A 87 -5.75 15.59 -2.10
C SER A 87 -4.96 14.98 -0.95
N GLU A 88 -3.63 15.04 -0.98
CA GLU A 88 -2.80 14.60 0.14
C GLU A 88 -2.85 15.61 1.29
N LEU A 89 -2.73 16.90 0.99
CA LEU A 89 -2.86 17.97 1.98
C LEU A 89 -4.20 17.88 2.72
N LEU A 90 -5.30 17.67 1.99
CA LEU A 90 -6.64 17.53 2.57
C LEU A 90 -6.79 16.26 3.41
N ARG A 91 -6.20 15.13 3.00
CA ARG A 91 -6.20 13.90 3.81
C ARG A 91 -5.47 14.12 5.13
N ARG A 92 -4.28 14.73 5.11
CA ARG A 92 -3.53 15.09 6.33
C ARG A 92 -4.34 16.00 7.25
N ALA A 93 -5.05 16.99 6.70
CA ALA A 93 -5.89 17.87 7.49
C ALA A 93 -7.03 17.11 8.18
N VAL A 94 -7.67 16.15 7.50
CA VAL A 94 -8.69 15.28 8.10
C VAL A 94 -8.08 14.41 9.20
N ASP A 95 -6.92 13.79 8.96
CA ASP A 95 -6.23 12.97 9.96
C ASP A 95 -5.89 13.78 11.22
N LEU A 96 -5.42 15.03 11.06
CA LEU A 96 -5.13 15.94 12.18
C LEU A 96 -6.37 16.24 13.01
N VAL A 97 -7.49 16.58 12.37
CA VAL A 97 -8.76 16.86 13.07
C VAL A 97 -9.25 15.64 13.85
N LEU A 98 -9.15 14.45 13.27
CA LEU A 98 -9.58 13.19 13.90
C LEU A 98 -8.62 12.67 14.98
N ALA A 99 -7.35 13.06 14.93
CA ALA A 99 -6.33 12.69 15.92
C ALA A 99 -6.46 13.49 17.23
N THR A 100 -7.00 14.70 17.18
CA THR A 100 -7.40 15.48 18.36
C THR A 100 -8.64 14.85 19.00
N LYS A 101 -8.43 14.05 20.05
CA LYS A 101 -9.44 13.60 21.00
C LYS A 101 -9.26 14.30 22.34
#